data_AF-A0AAD0NKU6-F1
#
_entry.id   AF-A0AAD0NKU6-F1
#
_cell.length_a   1.000
_cell.length_b   1.000
_cell.length_c   1.000
_cell.angle_alpha   90.00
_cell.angle_beta   90.00
_cell.angle_gamma   90.00
#
_symmetry.space_group_name_H-M   'P 1'
#
loop_
_entity.id
_entity.type
_entity.pdbx_description
1 polymer ?
#
loop_
_entity_poly.entity_id
_entity_poly.type
_entity_poly.pdbx_seq_one_letter_code
_entity_poly.pdbx_strand_id
1 'polypeptide(L)'
;MTTVIGKPSTLALEYCITSASMMMGYSRFWLGNASLGSIEELVYLDGYVMGCLHDLRRKGTLHARYAHLQGAALFHALDDDLRLSDQCAAADSREDAYSYLLQCGTLFDVYTVFAYRNETGAFCVLWRLESPVEDLPYSDLAAATHEIHFAEFTGEQLNAVIEQFAQVINATPS
;
A
#
# COMPACT_ATOMS: atom_id res chain seq x y z
N MET A 1 15.56 -14.33 8.40
CA MET A 1 16.25 -13.56 7.34
C MET A 1 15.20 -13.17 6.33
N THR A 2 15.16 -11.91 5.92
CA THR A 2 14.19 -11.42 4.94
C THR A 2 14.69 -11.63 3.51
N THR A 3 13.75 -11.72 2.58
CA THR A 3 13.98 -11.81 1.14
C THR A 3 13.32 -10.60 0.49
N VAL A 4 13.97 -10.03 -0.53
CA VAL A 4 13.44 -8.92 -1.31
C VAL A 4 13.22 -9.35 -2.76
N ILE A 5 12.02 -9.08 -3.27
CA ILE A 5 11.67 -9.22 -4.70
C ILE A 5 11.37 -7.83 -5.29
N GLY A 6 11.87 -7.55 -6.49
CA GLY A 6 11.78 -6.23 -7.11
C GLY A 6 12.96 -5.31 -6.77
N LYS A 7 12.75 -3.99 -6.86
CA LYS A 7 13.79 -2.96 -6.66
C LYS A 7 13.32 -1.91 -5.65
N PRO A 8 13.96 -1.76 -4.49
CA PRO A 8 13.52 -0.81 -3.46
C PRO A 8 13.41 0.65 -3.94
N SER A 9 14.24 1.03 -4.91
CA SER A 9 14.22 2.38 -5.51
C SER A 9 12.96 2.68 -6.33
N THR A 10 12.12 1.68 -6.62
CA THR A 10 10.88 1.85 -7.38
C THR A 10 9.72 1.11 -6.70
N LEU A 11 9.75 -0.22 -6.75
CA LEU A 11 8.76 -1.11 -6.13
C LEU A 11 9.48 -2.41 -5.77
N ALA A 12 9.44 -2.77 -4.50
CA ALA A 12 9.85 -4.07 -4.02
C ALA A 12 8.92 -4.57 -2.91
N LEU A 13 8.93 -5.87 -2.70
CA LEU A 13 8.35 -6.51 -1.54
C LEU A 13 9.48 -7.15 -0.73
N GLU A 14 9.61 -6.76 0.52
CA GLU A 14 10.47 -7.46 1.48
C GLU A 14 9.59 -8.34 2.36
N TYR A 15 9.95 -9.60 2.53
CA TYR A 15 9.15 -10.55 3.30
C TYR A 15 10.01 -11.62 3.99
N CYS A 16 9.41 -12.29 4.97
CA CYS A 16 9.97 -13.46 5.64
C CYS A 16 8.83 -14.43 5.97
N ILE A 17 8.93 -15.70 5.59
CA ILE A 17 7.93 -16.72 5.93
C ILE A 17 8.29 -17.33 7.28
N THR A 18 7.36 -17.25 8.24
CA THR A 18 7.53 -17.84 9.58
C THR A 18 6.73 -19.12 9.76
N SER A 19 5.61 -19.26 9.05
CA SER A 19 4.81 -20.48 9.01
C SER A 19 4.40 -20.79 7.58
N ALA A 20 5.04 -21.81 6.99
CA ALA A 20 4.77 -22.27 5.63
C ALA A 20 3.34 -22.80 5.46
N SER A 21 2.87 -23.64 6.38
CA SER A 21 1.55 -24.27 6.30
C SER A 21 0.38 -23.29 6.39
N MET A 22 0.58 -22.14 7.03
CA MET A 22 -0.42 -21.07 7.13
C MET A 22 -0.13 -19.89 6.21
N MET A 23 0.99 -19.92 5.47
CA MET A 23 1.51 -18.78 4.71
C MET A 23 1.51 -17.47 5.52
N MET A 24 1.96 -17.56 6.77
CA MET A 24 2.13 -16.41 7.66
C MET A 24 3.59 -15.97 7.69
N GLY A 25 3.79 -14.68 7.88
CA GLY A 25 5.12 -14.11 7.90
C GLY A 25 5.13 -12.63 8.18
N TYR A 26 6.26 -12.00 7.92
CA TYR A 26 6.44 -10.57 7.99
C TYR A 26 6.57 -10.01 6.59
N SER A 27 6.06 -8.81 6.35
CA SER A 27 6.18 -8.19 5.03
C SER A 27 6.12 -6.67 5.09
N ARG A 28 6.86 -6.01 4.22
CA ARG A 28 6.68 -4.59 3.91
C ARG A 28 6.93 -4.29 2.45
N PHE A 29 6.37 -3.20 1.99
CA PHE A 29 6.66 -2.66 0.67
C PHE A 29 7.84 -1.70 0.73
N TRP A 30 8.61 -1.66 -0.35
CA TRP A 30 9.55 -0.60 -0.65
C TRP A 30 9.07 0.16 -1.88
N LEU A 31 8.91 1.47 -1.72
CA LEU A 31 8.35 2.38 -2.71
C LEU A 31 9.26 3.62 -2.77
N GLY A 32 9.99 3.80 -3.88
CA GLY A 32 10.86 4.98 -4.03
C GLY A 32 11.96 5.12 -2.95
N ASN A 33 12.51 4.01 -2.46
CA ASN A 33 13.42 3.88 -1.30
C ASN A 33 12.81 4.12 0.09
N ALA A 34 11.53 4.45 0.18
CA ALA A 34 10.81 4.52 1.45
C ALA A 34 10.09 3.18 1.71
N SER A 35 9.98 2.80 2.98
CA SER A 35 9.24 1.60 3.39
C SER A 35 7.78 1.94 3.72
N LEU A 36 6.88 1.02 3.41
CA LEU A 36 5.47 1.06 3.77
C LEU A 36 5.05 -0.30 4.37
N GLY A 37 4.57 -0.28 5.61
CA GLY A 37 4.35 -1.48 6.43
C GLY A 37 5.56 -1.82 7.32
N SER A 38 5.42 -2.84 8.15
CA SER A 38 6.42 -3.26 9.14
C SER A 38 6.90 -4.69 8.90
N ILE A 39 8.20 -4.94 9.13
CA ILE A 39 8.77 -6.30 9.11
C ILE A 39 8.69 -6.99 10.48
N GLU A 40 8.03 -6.37 11.46
CA GLU A 40 7.74 -6.95 12.78
C GLU A 40 6.28 -7.41 12.90
N GLU A 41 5.42 -6.99 11.96
CA GLU A 41 4.01 -7.34 11.95
C GLU A 41 3.75 -8.70 11.29
N LEU A 42 3.16 -9.63 12.05
CA LEU A 42 2.76 -10.93 11.52
C LEU A 42 1.52 -10.78 10.63
N VAL A 43 1.67 -11.03 9.34
CA VAL A 43 0.63 -10.91 8.31
C VAL A 43 0.37 -12.23 7.58
N TYR A 44 -0.84 -12.38 7.05
CA TYR A 44 -1.17 -13.46 6.13
C TYR A 44 -0.68 -13.12 4.73
N LEU A 45 0.39 -13.77 4.28
CA LEU A 45 1.11 -13.41 3.05
C LEU A 45 0.27 -13.65 1.79
N ASP A 46 -0.41 -14.80 1.70
CA ASP A 46 -1.24 -15.13 0.53
C ASP A 46 -2.55 -14.31 0.50
N GLY A 47 -3.16 -14.00 1.64
CA GLY A 47 -4.38 -13.19 1.66
C GLY A 47 -4.11 -11.69 1.60
N TYR A 48 -3.33 -11.17 2.54
CA TYR A 48 -3.16 -9.72 2.70
C TYR A 48 -2.14 -9.16 1.71
N VAL A 49 -0.95 -9.76 1.60
CA VAL A 49 0.09 -9.21 0.73
C VAL A 49 -0.23 -9.43 -0.75
N MET A 50 -0.57 -10.64 -1.16
CA MET A 50 -0.98 -10.90 -2.55
C MET A 50 -2.29 -10.19 -2.90
N GLY A 51 -3.25 -10.15 -1.96
CA GLY A 51 -4.49 -9.38 -2.11
C GLY A 51 -4.20 -7.89 -2.36
N CYS A 52 -3.29 -7.31 -1.59
CA CYS A 52 -2.84 -5.92 -1.73
C CYS A 52 -2.26 -5.63 -3.12
N LEU A 53 -1.35 -6.48 -3.60
CA LEU A 53 -0.76 -6.37 -4.94
C LEU A 53 -1.82 -6.44 -6.05
N HIS A 54 -2.81 -7.32 -5.88
CA HIS A 54 -3.91 -7.46 -6.83
C HIS A 54 -4.92 -6.32 -6.78
N ASP A 55 -5.16 -5.71 -5.62
CA ASP A 55 -5.98 -4.49 -5.51
C ASP A 55 -5.25 -3.31 -6.15
N LEU A 56 -3.96 -3.14 -5.85
CA LEU A 56 -3.10 -2.13 -6.47
C LEU A 56 -3.15 -2.22 -8.00
N ARG A 57 -3.06 -3.43 -8.57
CA ARG A 57 -3.14 -3.67 -10.02
C ARG A 57 -4.48 -3.22 -10.65
N ARG A 58 -5.56 -3.27 -9.87
CA ARG A 58 -6.93 -2.90 -10.29
C ARG A 58 -7.21 -1.40 -10.20
N LYS A 59 -6.35 -0.62 -9.55
CA LYS A 59 -6.56 0.83 -9.40
C LYS A 59 -6.67 1.52 -10.76
N GLY A 60 -7.67 2.41 -10.85
CA GLY A 60 -8.01 3.19 -12.03
C GLY A 60 -7.33 4.56 -12.05
N THR A 61 -7.64 5.35 -13.06
CA THR A 61 -7.20 6.75 -13.17
C THR A 61 -7.98 7.65 -12.22
N LEU A 62 -7.39 8.79 -11.84
CA LEU A 62 -8.08 9.80 -11.05
C LEU A 62 -9.30 10.35 -11.80
N HIS A 63 -10.40 10.53 -11.07
CA HIS A 63 -11.56 11.26 -11.55
C HIS A 63 -11.21 12.74 -11.77
N ALA A 64 -11.97 13.42 -12.64
CA ALA A 64 -11.74 14.82 -13.00
C ALA A 64 -11.66 15.76 -11.78
N ARG A 65 -12.39 15.43 -10.70
CA ARG A 65 -12.34 16.11 -9.40
C ARG A 65 -10.92 16.20 -8.84
N TYR A 66 -10.14 15.14 -8.95
CA TYR A 66 -8.81 15.04 -8.36
C TYR A 66 -7.67 15.23 -9.36
N ALA A 67 -7.96 15.20 -10.67
CA ALA A 67 -6.96 15.20 -11.73
C ALA A 67 -6.00 16.41 -11.72
N HIS A 68 -6.43 17.54 -11.14
CA HIS A 68 -5.63 18.76 -11.02
C HIS A 68 -4.79 18.83 -9.73
N LEU A 69 -4.93 17.85 -8.82
CA LEU A 69 -4.23 17.80 -7.54
C LEU A 69 -3.05 16.82 -7.61
N GLN A 70 -2.00 17.07 -6.82
CA GLN A 70 -0.82 16.21 -6.74
C GLN A 70 -0.24 16.18 -5.31
N GLY A 71 0.53 15.14 -5.00
CA GLY A 71 1.26 14.99 -3.74
C GLY A 71 0.36 15.18 -2.51
N ALA A 72 0.82 16.01 -1.57
CA ALA A 72 0.09 16.28 -0.33
C ALA A 72 -1.31 16.88 -0.54
N ALA A 73 -1.50 17.72 -1.57
CA ALA A 73 -2.81 18.32 -1.84
C ALA A 73 -3.84 17.26 -2.29
N LEU A 74 -3.40 16.30 -3.11
CA LEU A 74 -4.23 15.16 -3.50
C LEU A 74 -4.54 14.25 -2.32
N PHE A 75 -3.53 13.94 -1.51
CA PHE A 75 -3.70 13.12 -0.32
C PHE A 75 -4.75 13.72 0.62
N HIS A 76 -4.63 15.02 0.96
CA HIS A 76 -5.58 15.68 1.84
C HIS A 76 -7.00 15.71 1.27
N ALA A 77 -7.16 15.97 -0.03
CA ALA A 77 -8.48 15.96 -0.65
C ALA A 77 -9.18 14.58 -0.55
N LEU A 78 -8.43 13.49 -0.82
CA LEU A 78 -8.95 12.14 -0.69
C LEU A 78 -9.27 11.79 0.78
N ASP A 79 -8.37 12.12 1.69
CA ASP A 79 -8.48 11.87 3.13
C ASP A 79 -9.67 12.63 3.76
N ASP A 80 -9.88 13.89 3.36
CA ASP A 80 -11.03 14.69 3.81
C ASP A 80 -12.35 14.15 3.25
N ASP A 81 -12.37 13.73 1.98
CA ASP A 81 -13.56 13.14 1.36
C ASP A 81 -13.94 11.78 2.00
N LEU A 82 -12.96 10.99 2.47
CA LEU A 82 -13.22 9.77 3.27
C LEU A 82 -13.84 10.06 4.65
N ARG A 83 -13.57 11.23 5.23
CA ARG A 83 -14.10 11.62 6.55
C ARG A 83 -15.50 12.24 6.50
N LEU A 84 -16.03 12.49 5.31
CA LEU A 84 -17.41 12.97 5.15
C LEU A 84 -18.37 11.94 5.74
N SER A 85 -19.38 12.43 6.47
CA SER A 85 -20.42 11.56 7.03
C SER A 85 -21.38 11.08 5.94
N ASP A 86 -21.97 9.90 6.13
CA ASP A 86 -22.95 9.31 5.20
C ASP A 86 -24.22 10.18 5.05
N GLN A 87 -24.43 11.14 5.94
CA GLN A 87 -25.55 12.09 5.90
C GLN A 87 -25.25 13.35 5.08
N CYS A 88 -24.05 13.48 4.53
CA CYS A 88 -23.66 14.62 3.71
C CYS A 88 -24.16 14.43 2.27
N ALA A 89 -24.60 15.51 1.62
CA ALA A 89 -25.03 15.50 0.21
C ALA A 89 -23.88 15.22 -0.79
N ALA A 90 -22.69 14.89 -0.29
CA ALA A 90 -21.46 14.65 -1.01
C ALA A 90 -21.06 13.15 -1.03
N ALA A 91 -22.04 12.23 -0.90
CA ALA A 91 -21.82 10.78 -0.88
C ALA A 91 -20.97 10.28 -2.06
N ASP A 92 -21.17 10.83 -3.26
CA ASP A 92 -20.37 10.50 -4.46
C ASP A 92 -18.87 10.79 -4.25
N SER A 93 -18.53 11.84 -3.50
CA SER A 93 -17.13 12.21 -3.20
C SER A 93 -16.44 11.17 -2.33
N ARG A 94 -17.18 10.63 -1.35
CA ARG A 94 -16.70 9.61 -0.43
C ARG A 94 -16.50 8.29 -1.17
N GLU A 95 -17.46 7.88 -2.01
CA GLU A 95 -17.33 6.70 -2.87
C GLU A 95 -16.13 6.82 -3.82
N ASP A 96 -15.96 7.98 -4.44
CA ASP A 96 -14.81 8.28 -5.28
C ASP A 96 -13.49 8.12 -4.51
N ALA A 97 -13.37 8.70 -3.31
CA ALA A 97 -12.17 8.59 -2.49
C ALA A 97 -11.89 7.13 -2.05
N TYR A 98 -12.95 6.37 -1.70
CA TYR A 98 -12.84 4.94 -1.37
C TYR A 98 -12.28 4.11 -2.52
N SER A 99 -12.55 4.46 -3.78
CA SER A 99 -12.01 3.72 -4.93
C SER A 99 -10.47 3.73 -4.98
N TYR A 100 -9.85 4.78 -4.44
CA TYR A 100 -8.40 4.95 -4.37
C TYR A 100 -7.78 4.42 -3.09
N LEU A 101 -8.57 4.23 -2.03
CA LEU A 101 -8.07 3.68 -0.76
C LEU A 101 -7.55 2.24 -0.96
N LEU A 102 -6.37 1.95 -0.41
CA LEU A 102 -5.73 0.65 -0.49
C LEU A 102 -5.78 -0.02 0.89
N GLN A 103 -6.71 -0.96 1.08
CA GLN A 103 -6.92 -1.66 2.35
C GLN A 103 -6.24 -3.04 2.30
N CYS A 104 -5.02 -3.14 2.83
CA CYS A 104 -4.22 -4.36 2.75
C CYS A 104 -4.23 -5.20 4.04
N GLY A 105 -5.40 -5.24 4.70
CA GLY A 105 -5.54 -5.85 6.01
C GLY A 105 -4.60 -5.20 7.03
N THR A 106 -4.06 -6.01 7.94
CA THR A 106 -3.30 -5.51 9.08
C THR A 106 -2.02 -4.78 8.66
N LEU A 107 -1.45 -5.17 7.50
CA LEU A 107 -0.23 -4.60 6.93
C LEU A 107 -0.18 -3.06 6.91
N PHE A 108 -1.34 -2.42 6.70
CA PHE A 108 -1.48 -0.96 6.63
C PHE A 108 -2.37 -0.38 7.73
N ASP A 109 -2.64 -1.09 8.83
CA ASP A 109 -3.56 -0.63 9.89
C ASP A 109 -3.17 0.73 10.50
N VAL A 110 -1.87 1.03 10.52
CA VAL A 110 -1.33 2.30 11.05
C VAL A 110 -1.13 3.37 9.97
N TYR A 111 -1.50 3.08 8.72
CA TYR A 111 -1.30 3.95 7.57
C TYR A 111 -2.63 4.31 6.89
N THR A 112 -2.70 5.53 6.37
CA THR A 112 -3.64 5.84 5.28
C THR A 112 -2.88 5.74 3.97
N VAL A 113 -3.38 4.91 3.04
CA VAL A 113 -2.73 4.61 1.77
C VAL A 113 -3.71 4.77 0.61
N PHE A 114 -3.36 5.61 -0.35
CA PHE A 114 -4.10 5.76 -1.60
C PHE A 114 -3.26 5.28 -2.77
N ALA A 115 -3.92 4.69 -3.77
CA ALA A 115 -3.29 4.27 -4.99
C ALA A 115 -4.18 4.53 -6.22
N TYR A 116 -3.55 4.96 -7.31
CA TYR A 116 -4.21 5.33 -8.56
C TYR A 116 -3.26 5.16 -9.75
N ARG A 117 -3.78 5.33 -10.97
CA ARG A 117 -2.96 5.47 -12.18
C ARG A 117 -2.92 6.92 -12.63
N ASN A 118 -1.73 7.42 -12.94
CA ASN A 118 -1.58 8.75 -13.56
C ASN A 118 -1.95 8.70 -15.06
N GLU A 119 -1.87 9.85 -15.72
CA GLU A 119 -2.22 9.99 -17.15
C GLU A 119 -1.30 9.18 -18.09
N THR A 120 -0.06 8.89 -17.67
CA THR A 120 0.85 8.03 -18.42
C THR A 120 0.58 6.54 -18.19
N GLY A 121 -0.39 6.20 -17.34
CA GLY A 121 -0.75 4.83 -16.97
C GLY A 121 0.15 4.19 -15.93
N ALA A 122 1.09 4.93 -15.34
CA ALA A 122 1.92 4.46 -14.25
C ALA A 122 1.14 4.45 -12.93
N PHE A 123 1.48 3.51 -12.06
CA PHE A 123 0.88 3.41 -10.74
C PHE A 123 1.53 4.41 -9.79
N CYS A 124 0.69 5.11 -9.06
CA CYS A 124 1.05 6.10 -8.05
C CYS A 124 0.52 5.62 -6.71
N VAL A 125 1.35 5.73 -5.67
CA VAL A 125 0.96 5.43 -4.28
C VAL A 125 1.29 6.64 -3.42
N LEU A 126 0.32 7.06 -2.61
CA LEU A 126 0.44 8.10 -1.59
C LEU A 126 0.19 7.46 -0.23
N TRP A 127 1.01 7.77 0.77
CA TRP A 127 0.76 7.25 2.11
C TRP A 127 1.25 8.18 3.21
N ARG A 128 0.61 8.03 4.37
CA ARG A 128 0.99 8.71 5.62
C ARG A 128 0.79 7.75 6.78
N LEU A 129 1.72 7.78 7.73
CA LEU A 129 1.57 7.12 9.02
C LEU A 129 0.59 7.92 9.89
N GLU A 130 -0.46 7.28 10.43
CA GLU A 130 -1.50 7.94 11.22
C GLU A 130 -1.28 7.79 12.73
N SER A 131 -0.71 6.66 13.16
CA SER A 131 -0.48 6.40 14.59
C SER A 131 0.56 7.36 15.17
N PRO A 132 0.30 8.01 16.33
CA PRO A 132 1.31 8.79 17.04
C PRO A 132 2.57 7.97 17.29
N VAL A 133 3.76 8.62 17.28
CA VAL A 133 5.05 7.93 17.48
C VAL A 133 5.06 7.11 18.78
N GLU A 134 4.45 7.64 19.84
CA GLU A 134 4.39 7.01 21.16
C GLU A 134 3.53 5.74 21.19
N ASP A 135 2.62 5.58 20.22
CA ASP A 135 1.68 4.49 20.11
C ASP A 135 2.04 3.52 18.96
N LEU A 136 3.22 3.66 18.35
CA LEU A 136 3.63 2.77 17.27
C LEU A 136 3.88 1.35 17.80
N PRO A 137 3.22 0.33 17.23
CA PRO A 137 3.29 -1.04 17.75
C PRO A 137 4.64 -1.74 17.46
N TYR A 138 5.44 -1.19 16.53
CA TYR A 138 6.63 -1.84 15.99
C TYR A 138 7.84 -0.93 16.02
N SER A 139 9.00 -1.48 16.39
CA SER A 139 10.22 -0.70 16.59
C SER A 139 10.85 -0.22 15.28
N ASP A 140 10.68 -0.98 14.21
CA ASP A 140 11.11 -0.60 12.86
C ASP A 140 10.35 0.61 12.29
N LEU A 141 9.21 0.97 12.87
CA LEU A 141 8.45 2.19 12.55
C LEU A 141 8.89 3.42 13.34
N ALA A 142 9.76 3.29 14.35
CA ALA A 142 10.18 4.42 15.18
C ALA A 142 10.92 5.53 14.38
N ALA A 143 11.50 5.16 13.23
CA ALA A 143 12.15 6.09 12.30
C ALA A 143 11.23 6.54 11.14
N ALA A 144 10.00 6.03 11.06
CA ALA A 144 9.05 6.43 10.04
C ALA A 144 8.53 7.85 10.31
N THR A 145 8.30 8.61 9.24
CA THR A 145 7.81 9.99 9.34
C THR A 145 6.31 10.05 9.09
N HIS A 146 5.64 11.01 9.74
CA HIS A 146 4.24 11.39 9.50
C HIS A 146 4.08 12.31 8.29
N GLU A 147 5.13 12.47 7.50
CA GLU A 147 5.06 13.19 6.23
C GLU A 147 4.28 12.36 5.20
N ILE A 148 3.71 13.04 4.21
CA ILE A 148 3.05 12.37 3.09
C ILE A 148 4.13 11.94 2.11
N HIS A 149 4.22 10.64 1.90
CA HIS A 149 5.13 10.02 0.94
C HIS A 149 4.42 9.78 -0.39
N PHE A 150 5.22 9.73 -1.45
CA PHE A 150 4.74 9.47 -2.81
C PHE A 150 5.76 8.61 -3.55
N ALA A 151 5.26 7.65 -4.32
CA ALA A 151 6.06 6.86 -5.24
C ALA A 151 5.30 6.53 -6.51
N GLU A 152 6.05 6.42 -7.61
CA GLU A 152 5.55 6.00 -8.91
C GLU A 152 6.32 4.78 -9.41
N PHE A 153 5.60 3.85 -10.04
CA PHE A 153 6.19 2.68 -10.70
C PHE A 153 5.30 2.20 -11.86
N THR A 154 5.91 1.44 -12.75
CA THR A 154 5.27 0.90 -13.96
C THR A 154 4.48 -0.36 -13.67
N GLY A 155 3.53 -0.68 -14.55
CA GLY A 155 2.80 -1.95 -14.48
C GLY A 155 3.68 -3.18 -14.69
N GLU A 156 4.78 -3.06 -15.44
CA GLU A 156 5.77 -4.13 -15.60
C GLU A 156 6.41 -4.48 -14.25
N GLN A 157 6.83 -3.47 -13.49
CA GLN A 157 7.41 -3.67 -12.15
C GLN A 157 6.42 -4.33 -11.19
N LEU A 158 5.16 -3.90 -11.21
CA LEU A 158 4.11 -4.51 -10.38
C LEU A 158 3.86 -5.98 -10.76
N ASN A 159 3.72 -6.27 -12.05
CA ASN A 159 3.50 -7.64 -12.52
C ASN A 159 4.68 -8.55 -12.18
N ALA A 160 5.92 -8.06 -12.33
CA ALA A 160 7.10 -8.82 -11.97
C ALA A 160 7.14 -9.18 -10.47
N VAL A 161 6.74 -8.26 -9.59
CA VAL A 161 6.64 -8.54 -8.14
C VAL A 161 5.54 -9.56 -7.84
N ILE A 162 4.36 -9.42 -8.46
CA ILE A 162 3.25 -10.37 -8.33
C ILE A 162 3.68 -11.79 -8.75
N GLU A 163 4.30 -11.91 -9.92
CA GLU A 163 4.70 -13.21 -10.48
C GLU A 163 5.77 -13.88 -9.61
N GLN A 164 6.79 -13.12 -9.18
CA GLN A 164 7.82 -13.64 -8.27
C GLN A 164 7.22 -14.07 -6.93
N PHE A 165 6.31 -13.27 -6.36
CA PHE A 165 5.71 -13.63 -5.07
C PHE A 165 4.78 -14.84 -5.20
N ALA A 166 4.03 -14.96 -6.29
CA ALA A 166 3.19 -16.13 -6.56
C ALA A 166 4.03 -17.41 -6.67
N GLN A 167 5.22 -17.36 -7.27
CA GLN A 167 6.14 -18.49 -7.32
C GLN A 167 6.59 -18.92 -5.91
N VAL A 168 6.83 -17.96 -5.02
CA VAL A 168 7.21 -18.24 -3.62
C VAL A 168 6.08 -18.94 -2.89
N ILE A 169 4.84 -18.44 -3.03
CA ILE A 169 3.66 -19.04 -2.40
C ILE A 169 3.47 -20.48 -2.92
N ASN A 170 3.53 -20.69 -4.23
CA ASN A 170 3.33 -22.00 -4.84
C ASN A 170 4.47 -23.01 -4.57
N ALA A 171 5.69 -22.53 -4.31
CA ALA A 171 6.84 -23.38 -3.98
C ALA A 171 6.90 -23.76 -2.49
N THR A 172 6.09 -23.11 -1.66
CA THR A 172 6.06 -23.36 -0.21
C THR A 172 5.16 -24.57 0.07
N PRO A 173 5.70 -25.68 0.61
CA PRO A 173 4.89 -26.87 0.87
C PRO A 173 3.82 -26.58 1.92
N SER A 174 2.59 -27.06 1.65
CA SER A 174 1.45 -27.02 2.57
C SER A 174 1.66 -27.88 3.81
#